data_AF-A0AAD3AKV8-F1
#
_entry.id   AF-A0AAD3AKV8-F1
#
_cell.length_a   1.000
_cell.length_b   1.000
_cell.length_c   1.000
_cell.angle_alpha   90.00
_cell.angle_beta   90.00
_cell.angle_gamma   90.00
#
_symmetry.space_group_name_H-M   'P 1'
#
loop_
_entity.id
_entity.type
_entity.pdbx_description
1 polymer ?
#
loop_
_entity_poly.entity_id
_entity_poly.type
_entity_poly.pdbx_seq_one_letter_code
_entity_poly.pdbx_strand_id
1 'polypeptide(L)'
;MTDTTLPPGGDAADRVEPVDIQQEMQRSYIDYAMSVIVGRALPEVRDGLKPVHRRVLYAMYDSGFRPDRSHAKSARSVAETMGNYHPHGDASIYDTLVRMAQPWSLRYPLVDGQGNFGSPGNDPPAAMRYTEARLTPLAMEMLREIDEETVDFIPNYDGRVQEPTVLPSRFPNLLANGSGGIAVGMATNIPPHNLGELAEAVFWALDNYEADEEATLAAVMERVKGPDFPTSGLIVGTQGIADAYKTGRGSIRMRGVVEVEEDSRGRTSLVITELPYQVNHDNFITSIAEQVRDGKLAGISNIEDQSSDRVGLRIVIELKRDAVAKVVLNNLYKHTQLQTSFGANMLAIVDGVPRTLRLDQLIRHYVDHQLDVIVRRTT
;
A
#
# COMPACT_ATOMS: atom_id res chain seq x y z
N MET A 1 -32.03 20.50 30.19
CA MET A 1 -32.95 21.62 29.94
C MET A 1 -32.19 22.66 29.14
N THR A 2 -32.42 22.71 27.85
CA THR A 2 -32.07 23.82 26.98
C THR A 2 -33.28 24.00 26.08
N ASP A 3 -34.01 25.08 26.33
CA ASP A 3 -35.24 25.43 25.60
C ASP A 3 -34.91 25.65 24.12
N THR A 4 -35.44 24.78 23.27
CA THR A 4 -35.54 25.03 21.83
C THR A 4 -36.78 25.87 21.57
N THR A 5 -36.61 27.20 21.54
CA THR A 5 -37.63 28.10 21.02
C THR A 5 -37.66 28.00 19.49
N LEU A 6 -38.56 27.17 18.96
CA LEU A 6 -38.91 27.19 17.54
C LEU A 6 -39.76 28.45 17.26
N PRO A 7 -39.53 29.18 16.15
CA PRO A 7 -40.36 30.33 15.79
C PRO A 7 -41.77 29.88 15.36
N PRO A 8 -42.82 30.71 15.60
CA PRO A 8 -44.19 30.34 15.29
C PRO A 8 -44.43 30.34 13.78
N GLY A 9 -45.24 29.38 13.32
CA GLY A 9 -45.50 29.11 11.91
C GLY A 9 -46.13 30.29 11.16
N GLY A 10 -45.64 30.49 9.95
CA GLY A 10 -46.23 31.34 8.92
C GLY A 10 -46.19 30.61 7.57
N ASP A 11 -47.29 30.77 6.84
CA ASP A 11 -47.68 30.28 5.51
C ASP A 11 -46.64 29.65 4.56
N ALA A 12 -47.10 28.63 3.84
CA ALA A 12 -46.36 27.79 2.90
C ALA A 12 -45.55 28.57 1.84
N ALA A 13 -44.25 28.73 2.10
CA ALA A 13 -43.19 28.92 1.12
C ALA A 13 -41.89 28.37 1.73
N ASP A 14 -41.45 27.21 1.21
CA ASP A 14 -40.34 26.36 1.69
C ASP A 14 -40.44 25.85 3.14
N ARG A 15 -40.55 24.53 3.29
CA ARG A 15 -40.58 23.83 4.59
C ARG A 15 -39.16 23.79 5.15
N VAL A 16 -38.70 24.90 5.72
CA VAL A 16 -37.38 25.01 6.35
C VAL A 16 -37.47 24.45 7.77
N GLU A 17 -36.75 23.36 8.04
CA GLU A 17 -36.58 22.82 9.39
C GLU A 17 -35.33 23.42 10.04
N PRO A 18 -35.45 24.17 11.15
CA PRO A 18 -34.29 24.67 11.86
C PRO A 18 -33.53 23.50 12.52
N VAL A 19 -32.21 23.43 12.27
CA VAL A 19 -31.32 22.40 12.82
C VAL A 19 -30.32 23.05 13.75
N ASP A 20 -30.08 22.45 14.92
CA ASP A 20 -29.03 22.88 15.82
C ASP A 20 -27.65 22.65 15.20
N ILE A 21 -26.80 23.68 15.21
CA ILE A 21 -25.48 23.62 14.58
C ILE A 21 -24.56 22.58 15.23
N GLN A 22 -24.62 22.37 16.54
CA GLN A 22 -23.78 21.38 17.21
C GLN A 22 -24.21 19.97 16.82
N GLN A 23 -25.53 19.72 16.80
CA GLN A 23 -26.10 18.46 16.38
C GLN A 23 -25.78 18.15 14.91
N GLU A 24 -25.94 19.13 14.01
CA GLU A 24 -25.65 18.96 12.58
C GLU A 24 -24.16 18.70 12.34
N MET A 25 -23.28 19.48 12.99
CA MET A 25 -21.84 19.30 12.90
C MET A 25 -21.41 17.91 13.40
N GLN A 26 -21.97 17.44 14.52
CA GLN A 26 -21.66 16.11 15.06
C GLN A 26 -22.12 15.01 14.09
N ARG A 27 -23.36 15.10 13.60
CA ARG A 27 -23.92 14.10 12.67
C ARG A 27 -23.13 14.04 11.36
N SER A 28 -22.99 15.17 10.68
CA SER A 28 -22.27 15.26 9.41
C SER A 28 -20.81 14.82 9.54
N TYR A 29 -20.15 15.15 10.66
CA TYR A 29 -18.77 14.71 10.92
C TYR A 29 -18.68 13.19 11.14
N ILE A 30 -19.58 12.59 11.92
CA ILE A 30 -19.58 11.15 12.19
C ILE A 30 -19.90 10.35 10.92
N ASP A 31 -20.89 10.78 10.13
CA ASP A 31 -21.26 10.14 8.86
C ASP A 31 -20.07 10.13 7.89
N TYR A 32 -19.41 11.28 7.74
CA TYR A 32 -18.19 11.39 6.93
C TYR A 32 -17.05 10.51 7.50
N ALA A 33 -16.77 10.60 8.80
CA ALA A 33 -15.69 9.86 9.43
C ALA A 33 -15.85 8.36 9.25
N MET A 34 -17.04 7.82 9.52
CA MET A 34 -17.34 6.40 9.35
C MET A 34 -17.23 5.96 7.89
N SER A 35 -17.73 6.77 6.95
CA SER A 35 -17.62 6.49 5.51
C SER A 35 -16.15 6.38 5.06
N VAL A 36 -15.27 7.23 5.60
CA VAL A 36 -13.84 7.24 5.26
C VAL A 36 -13.10 6.08 5.92
N ILE A 37 -13.40 5.79 7.19
CA ILE A 37 -12.76 4.71 7.96
C ILE A 37 -13.08 3.35 7.31
N VAL A 38 -14.36 3.02 7.15
CA VAL A 38 -14.80 1.69 6.70
C VAL A 38 -14.87 1.59 5.18
N GLY A 39 -15.32 2.65 4.51
CA GLY A 39 -15.63 2.64 3.08
C GLY A 39 -14.52 3.15 2.16
N ARG A 40 -13.34 3.54 2.68
CA ARG A 40 -12.31 4.17 1.84
C ARG A 40 -10.86 3.90 2.23
N ALA A 41 -10.46 4.32 3.42
CA ALA A 41 -9.05 4.59 3.72
C ALA A 41 -8.29 3.40 4.29
N LEU A 42 -8.98 2.45 4.92
CA LEU A 42 -8.38 1.31 5.62
C LEU A 42 -8.63 0.00 4.84
N PRO A 43 -7.66 -0.94 4.86
CA PRO A 43 -7.84 -2.25 4.28
C PRO A 43 -8.73 -3.13 5.15
N GLU A 44 -9.40 -4.07 4.52
CA GLU A 44 -10.07 -5.19 5.18
C GLU A 44 -9.02 -6.25 5.56
N VAL A 45 -9.12 -6.85 6.77
CA VAL A 45 -8.06 -7.72 7.30
C VAL A 45 -7.84 -9.02 6.50
N ARG A 46 -8.90 -9.56 5.90
CA ARG A 46 -8.94 -10.88 5.26
C ARG A 46 -8.32 -10.88 3.86
N ASP A 47 -8.64 -9.86 3.06
CA ASP A 47 -8.09 -9.72 1.69
C ASP A 47 -7.04 -8.61 1.54
N GLY A 48 -6.89 -7.75 2.55
CA GLY A 48 -5.94 -6.65 2.56
C GLY A 48 -6.27 -5.48 1.64
N LEU A 49 -7.48 -5.46 1.06
CA LEU A 49 -7.87 -4.46 0.07
C LEU A 49 -8.74 -3.37 0.68
N LYS A 50 -8.54 -2.15 0.20
CA LYS A 50 -9.54 -1.08 0.35
C LYS A 50 -10.62 -1.22 -0.73
N PRO A 51 -11.81 -0.63 -0.56
CA PRO A 51 -12.91 -0.80 -1.50
C PRO A 51 -12.57 -0.48 -2.96
N VAL A 52 -11.79 0.58 -3.23
CA VAL A 52 -11.38 0.92 -4.61
C VAL A 52 -10.51 -0.17 -5.25
N HIS A 53 -9.57 -0.78 -4.52
CA HIS A 53 -8.72 -1.84 -5.05
C HIS A 53 -9.54 -3.10 -5.35
N ARG A 54 -10.41 -3.50 -4.41
CA ARG A 54 -11.30 -4.65 -4.56
C ARG A 54 -12.20 -4.50 -5.79
N ARG A 55 -12.81 -3.34 -5.94
CA ARG A 55 -13.70 -3.03 -7.07
C ARG A 55 -12.95 -3.00 -8.40
N VAL A 56 -11.73 -2.47 -8.45
CA VAL A 56 -10.92 -2.53 -9.68
C VAL A 56 -10.61 -3.98 -10.06
N LEU A 57 -10.13 -4.80 -9.12
CA LEU A 57 -9.81 -6.20 -9.40
C LEU A 57 -11.05 -6.99 -9.82
N TYR A 58 -12.18 -6.80 -9.11
CA TYR A 58 -13.44 -7.46 -9.44
C TYR A 58 -14.01 -6.98 -10.78
N ALA A 59 -13.99 -5.68 -11.10
CA ALA A 59 -14.45 -5.16 -12.38
C ALA A 59 -13.62 -5.70 -13.56
N MET A 60 -12.28 -5.75 -13.39
CA MET A 60 -11.39 -6.35 -14.38
C MET A 60 -11.65 -7.86 -14.50
N TYR A 61 -11.99 -8.53 -13.39
CA TYR A 61 -12.40 -9.93 -13.39
C TYR A 61 -13.71 -10.11 -14.17
N ASP A 62 -14.77 -9.45 -13.77
CA ASP A 62 -16.09 -9.57 -14.39
C ASP A 62 -16.06 -9.24 -15.90
N SER A 63 -15.27 -8.22 -16.29
CA SER A 63 -15.07 -7.83 -17.70
C SER A 63 -14.16 -8.77 -18.51
N GLY A 64 -13.60 -9.81 -17.88
CA GLY A 64 -12.77 -10.80 -18.55
C GLY A 64 -11.36 -10.33 -18.91
N PHE A 65 -10.79 -9.33 -18.23
CA PHE A 65 -9.41 -8.83 -18.45
C PHE A 65 -8.38 -9.74 -17.76
N ARG A 66 -8.31 -10.99 -18.22
CA ARG A 66 -7.50 -12.07 -17.67
C ARG A 66 -6.04 -12.06 -18.20
N PRO A 67 -5.10 -12.73 -17.51
CA PRO A 67 -3.69 -12.82 -17.94
C PRO A 67 -3.47 -13.54 -19.27
N ASP A 68 -4.37 -14.45 -19.66
CA ASP A 68 -4.32 -15.23 -20.90
C ASP A 68 -4.86 -14.46 -22.12
N ARG A 69 -5.38 -13.25 -21.92
CA ARG A 69 -5.94 -12.39 -22.97
C ARG A 69 -5.06 -11.16 -23.22
N SER A 70 -5.30 -10.49 -24.35
CA SER A 70 -4.65 -9.21 -24.65
C SER A 70 -5.01 -8.14 -23.62
N HIS A 71 -4.09 -7.21 -23.35
CA HIS A 71 -4.37 -6.06 -22.50
C HIS A 71 -5.56 -5.26 -23.05
N ALA A 72 -6.38 -4.72 -22.13
CA ALA A 72 -7.49 -3.84 -22.46
C ALA A 72 -7.09 -2.39 -22.15
N LYS A 73 -7.61 -1.42 -22.90
CA LYS A 73 -7.39 0.01 -22.58
C LYS A 73 -7.74 0.29 -21.12
N SER A 74 -6.85 0.97 -20.39
CA SER A 74 -7.08 1.28 -18.96
C SER A 74 -8.39 2.07 -18.76
N ALA A 75 -8.74 2.93 -19.72
CA ALA A 75 -10.03 3.63 -19.75
C ALA A 75 -11.24 2.69 -19.68
N ARG A 76 -11.17 1.47 -20.23
CA ARG A 76 -12.24 0.46 -20.09
C ARG A 76 -12.30 -0.06 -18.66
N SER A 77 -11.19 -0.51 -18.09
CA SER A 77 -11.14 -0.97 -16.69
C SER A 77 -11.67 0.08 -15.72
N VAL A 78 -11.31 1.35 -15.94
CA VAL A 78 -11.79 2.49 -15.15
C VAL A 78 -13.29 2.71 -15.35
N ALA A 79 -13.78 2.69 -16.60
CA ALA A 79 -15.20 2.88 -16.89
C ALA A 79 -16.08 1.77 -16.28
N GLU A 80 -15.67 0.51 -16.40
CA GLU A 80 -16.40 -0.63 -15.82
C GLU A 80 -16.41 -0.56 -14.29
N THR A 81 -15.29 -0.15 -13.68
CA THR A 81 -15.22 0.06 -12.23
C THR A 81 -16.14 1.20 -11.80
N MET A 82 -16.09 2.33 -12.48
CA MET A 82 -16.84 3.54 -12.14
C MET A 82 -18.35 3.35 -12.33
N GLY A 83 -18.75 2.77 -13.47
CA GLY A 83 -20.14 2.62 -13.85
C GLY A 83 -20.91 1.55 -13.10
N ASN A 84 -20.21 0.54 -12.58
CA ASN A 84 -20.85 -0.60 -11.91
C ASN A 84 -20.60 -0.62 -10.40
N TYR A 85 -19.43 -0.17 -9.92
CA TYR A 85 -19.00 -0.48 -8.55
C TYR A 85 -18.53 0.73 -7.72
N HIS A 86 -17.88 1.73 -8.33
CA HIS A 86 -17.19 2.80 -7.60
C HIS A 86 -17.66 4.20 -8.02
N PRO A 87 -18.63 4.81 -7.30
CA PRO A 87 -19.24 6.09 -7.68
C PRO A 87 -18.36 7.31 -7.29
N HIS A 88 -17.10 7.28 -7.69
CA HIS A 88 -16.12 8.33 -7.47
C HIS A 88 -15.34 8.62 -8.76
N GLY A 89 -14.54 9.70 -8.76
CA GLY A 89 -13.87 10.18 -9.97
C GLY A 89 -12.95 9.14 -10.63
N ASP A 90 -12.95 9.13 -11.95
CA ASP A 90 -12.15 8.25 -12.80
C ASP A 90 -10.65 8.34 -12.48
N ALA A 91 -10.16 9.53 -12.16
CA ALA A 91 -8.77 9.75 -11.76
C ALA A 91 -8.35 8.92 -10.54
N SER A 92 -9.21 8.82 -9.51
CA SER A 92 -8.90 8.02 -8.30
C SER A 92 -8.85 6.52 -8.60
N ILE A 93 -9.70 6.05 -9.50
CA ILE A 93 -9.73 4.65 -9.95
C ILE A 93 -8.49 4.36 -10.81
N TYR A 94 -8.15 5.26 -11.73
CA TYR A 94 -6.97 5.10 -12.58
C TYR A 94 -5.67 5.12 -11.77
N ASP A 95 -5.52 6.04 -10.82
CA ASP A 95 -4.35 6.09 -9.92
C ASP A 95 -4.22 4.79 -9.10
N THR A 96 -5.35 4.23 -8.67
CA THR A 96 -5.38 2.93 -7.98
C THR A 96 -4.89 1.82 -8.91
N LEU A 97 -5.43 1.74 -10.12
CA LEU A 97 -5.01 0.76 -11.14
C LEU A 97 -3.52 0.89 -11.45
N VAL A 98 -3.02 2.11 -11.63
CA VAL A 98 -1.61 2.39 -11.92
C VAL A 98 -0.72 1.90 -10.79
N ARG A 99 -1.04 2.24 -9.54
CA ARG A 99 -0.25 1.79 -8.37
C ARG A 99 -0.22 0.27 -8.22
N MET A 100 -1.32 -0.41 -8.59
CA MET A 100 -1.37 -1.87 -8.58
C MET A 100 -0.50 -2.54 -9.66
N ALA A 101 -0.04 -1.77 -10.66
CA ALA A 101 0.84 -2.23 -11.73
C ALA A 101 2.32 -1.87 -11.51
N GLN A 102 2.63 -1.00 -10.56
CA GLN A 102 3.99 -0.49 -10.34
C GLN A 102 4.80 -1.44 -9.43
N PRO A 103 5.90 -2.04 -9.92
CA PRO A 103 6.69 -3.01 -9.16
C PRO A 103 7.51 -2.40 -8.03
N TRP A 104 7.71 -1.08 -8.00
CA TRP A 104 8.31 -0.36 -6.87
C TRP A 104 7.28 0.07 -5.81
N SER A 105 5.99 0.02 -6.14
CA SER A 105 4.90 0.38 -5.22
C SER A 105 4.37 -0.86 -4.50
N LEU A 106 4.05 -1.93 -5.24
CA LEU A 106 3.60 -3.21 -4.69
C LEU A 106 4.71 -4.27 -4.80
N ARG A 107 4.90 -5.04 -3.73
CA ARG A 107 5.83 -6.17 -3.71
C ARG A 107 5.43 -7.27 -4.70
N TYR A 108 4.13 -7.45 -4.87
CA TYR A 108 3.50 -8.39 -5.78
C TYR A 108 2.40 -7.67 -6.59
N PRO A 109 2.73 -7.09 -7.76
CA PRO A 109 1.76 -6.39 -8.60
C PRO A 109 0.53 -7.25 -8.94
N LEU A 110 -0.65 -6.63 -8.86
CA LEU A 110 -1.93 -7.27 -9.13
C LEU A 110 -2.49 -6.89 -10.53
N VAL A 111 -1.89 -5.88 -11.16
CA VAL A 111 -2.20 -5.46 -12.52
C VAL A 111 -0.94 -5.56 -13.38
N ASP A 112 -1.09 -6.13 -14.58
CA ASP A 112 -0.09 -6.13 -15.64
C ASP A 112 -0.40 -4.94 -16.56
N GLY A 113 0.45 -3.92 -16.53
CA GLY A 113 0.29 -2.68 -17.29
C GLY A 113 1.17 -2.63 -18.54
N GLN A 114 0.60 -2.18 -19.66
CA GLN A 114 1.31 -1.93 -20.91
C GLN A 114 1.27 -0.43 -21.26
N GLY A 115 2.44 0.15 -21.54
CA GLY A 115 2.64 1.58 -21.77
C GLY A 115 3.35 2.26 -20.60
N ASN A 116 3.34 3.60 -20.56
CA ASN A 116 3.97 4.35 -19.47
C ASN A 116 3.05 4.40 -18.23
N PHE A 117 3.42 3.64 -17.19
CA PHE A 117 2.75 3.62 -15.87
C PHE A 117 3.47 4.48 -14.82
N GLY A 118 4.32 5.40 -15.26
CA GLY A 118 5.12 6.30 -14.43
C GLY A 118 6.50 5.74 -14.13
N SER A 119 7.27 6.46 -13.33
CA SER A 119 8.57 6.02 -12.82
C SER A 119 8.60 6.06 -11.28
N PRO A 120 9.64 5.49 -10.64
CA PRO A 120 9.92 5.72 -9.21
C PRO A 120 10.24 7.19 -8.87
N GLY A 121 10.51 8.02 -9.88
CA GLY A 121 10.74 9.46 -9.76
C GLY A 121 9.46 10.26 -9.94
N ASN A 122 9.58 11.42 -10.58
CA ASN A 122 8.52 12.39 -10.77
C ASN A 122 7.76 12.22 -12.10
N ASP A 123 8.15 11.27 -12.96
CA ASP A 123 7.44 11.02 -14.22
C ASP A 123 6.07 10.40 -13.95
N PRO A 124 4.97 11.10 -14.27
CA PRO A 124 3.63 10.58 -14.05
C PRO A 124 3.29 9.48 -15.07
N PRO A 125 2.32 8.61 -14.76
CA PRO A 125 1.77 7.70 -15.76
C PRO A 125 1.18 8.48 -16.94
N ALA A 126 1.22 7.89 -18.14
CA ALA A 126 0.46 8.42 -19.26
C ALA A 126 -1.05 8.40 -18.95
N ALA A 127 -1.82 9.23 -19.63
CA ALA A 127 -3.28 9.24 -19.45
C ALA A 127 -3.90 7.87 -19.81
N MET A 128 -5.00 7.49 -19.13
CA MET A 128 -5.67 6.18 -19.26
C MET A 128 -6.11 5.77 -20.68
N ARG A 129 -6.12 6.71 -21.63
CA ARG A 129 -6.38 6.44 -23.06
C ARG A 129 -5.20 5.80 -23.80
N TYR A 130 -3.99 5.97 -23.28
CA TYR A 130 -2.75 5.47 -23.89
C TYR A 130 -2.27 4.17 -23.27
N THR A 131 -2.57 3.95 -21.99
CA THR A 131 -2.18 2.74 -21.28
C THR A 131 -3.19 1.62 -21.47
N GLU A 132 -2.71 0.39 -21.34
CA GLU A 132 -3.52 -0.83 -21.32
C GLU A 132 -3.19 -1.65 -20.08
N ALA A 133 -4.14 -2.45 -19.61
CA ALA A 133 -4.02 -3.22 -18.38
C ALA A 133 -4.78 -4.55 -18.47
N ARG A 134 -4.30 -5.55 -17.73
CA ARG A 134 -5.01 -6.80 -17.42
C ARG A 134 -4.60 -7.29 -16.02
N LEU A 135 -5.28 -8.29 -15.49
CA LEU A 135 -4.90 -8.91 -14.22
C LEU A 135 -3.57 -9.67 -14.37
N THR A 136 -2.75 -9.67 -13.32
CA THR A 136 -1.59 -10.59 -13.24
C THR A 136 -2.06 -12.02 -12.92
N PRO A 137 -1.25 -13.06 -13.22
CA PRO A 137 -1.55 -14.42 -12.78
C PRO A 137 -1.79 -14.53 -11.27
N LEU A 138 -1.03 -13.79 -10.46
CA LEU A 138 -1.22 -13.77 -9.01
C LEU A 138 -2.53 -13.10 -8.60
N ALA A 139 -2.97 -12.04 -9.30
CA ALA A 139 -4.27 -11.43 -9.00
C ALA A 139 -5.44 -12.39 -9.22
N MET A 140 -5.30 -13.40 -10.09
CA MET A 140 -6.30 -14.45 -10.23
C MET A 140 -6.44 -15.28 -8.95
N GLU A 141 -5.39 -15.40 -8.13
CA GLU A 141 -5.47 -16.04 -6.81
C GLU A 141 -6.28 -15.21 -5.81
N MET A 142 -6.39 -13.89 -6.00
CA MET A 142 -7.30 -13.09 -5.19
C MET A 142 -8.77 -13.45 -5.46
N LEU A 143 -9.08 -13.80 -6.70
CA LEU A 143 -10.44 -13.97 -7.23
C LEU A 143 -10.84 -15.44 -7.43
N ARG A 144 -9.93 -16.38 -7.16
CA ARG A 144 -10.15 -17.81 -7.40
C ARG A 144 -11.35 -18.30 -6.59
N GLU A 145 -12.27 -19.00 -7.26
CA GLU A 145 -13.51 -19.57 -6.68
C GLU A 145 -14.52 -18.52 -6.18
N ILE A 146 -14.42 -17.26 -6.63
CA ILE A 146 -15.37 -16.21 -6.24
C ILE A 146 -16.82 -16.48 -6.70
N ASP A 147 -16.98 -17.26 -7.77
CA ASP A 147 -18.28 -17.63 -8.35
C ASP A 147 -18.91 -18.88 -7.66
N GLU A 148 -18.25 -19.43 -6.64
CA GLU A 148 -18.65 -20.64 -5.90
C GLU A 148 -19.20 -20.31 -4.50
N GLU A 149 -19.90 -19.18 -4.37
CA GLU A 149 -20.51 -18.69 -3.11
C GLU A 149 -19.53 -18.59 -1.91
N THR A 150 -18.23 -18.48 -2.20
CA THR A 150 -17.16 -18.48 -1.19
C THR A 150 -17.06 -17.20 -0.37
N VAL A 151 -17.71 -16.13 -0.82
CA VAL A 151 -17.74 -14.82 -0.14
C VAL A 151 -19.11 -14.17 -0.28
N ASP A 152 -19.45 -13.27 0.63
CA ASP A 152 -20.72 -12.54 0.58
C ASP A 152 -20.69 -11.41 -0.45
N PHE A 153 -21.80 -11.31 -1.20
CA PHE A 153 -22.07 -10.23 -2.14
C PHE A 153 -23.14 -9.29 -1.58
N ILE A 154 -23.02 -8.01 -1.92
CA ILE A 154 -24.01 -6.98 -1.61
C ILE A 154 -24.42 -6.24 -2.88
N PRO A 155 -25.64 -5.67 -2.94
CA PRO A 155 -26.00 -4.75 -4.00
C PRO A 155 -25.01 -3.57 -4.05
N ASN A 156 -24.63 -3.16 -5.25
CA ASN A 156 -23.82 -1.97 -5.47
C ASN A 156 -24.59 -0.69 -5.10
N TYR A 157 -23.96 0.47 -5.34
CA TYR A 157 -24.48 1.78 -4.93
C TYR A 157 -25.85 2.16 -5.55
N ASP A 158 -26.26 1.58 -6.68
CA ASP A 158 -27.55 1.81 -7.34
C ASP A 158 -28.47 0.58 -7.38
N GLY A 159 -28.03 -0.54 -6.76
CA GLY A 159 -28.77 -1.79 -6.65
C GLY A 159 -28.91 -2.61 -7.95
N ARG A 160 -28.20 -2.26 -9.03
CA ARG A 160 -28.31 -2.95 -10.34
C ARG A 160 -27.41 -4.16 -10.48
N VAL A 161 -26.25 -4.16 -9.83
CA VAL A 161 -25.29 -5.26 -9.86
C VAL A 161 -24.87 -5.64 -8.44
N GLN A 162 -24.27 -6.81 -8.29
CA GLN A 162 -23.72 -7.28 -7.02
C GLN A 162 -22.21 -7.04 -6.96
N GLU A 163 -21.68 -6.71 -5.79
CA GLU A 163 -20.24 -6.60 -5.55
C GLU A 163 -19.81 -7.41 -4.32
N PRO A 164 -18.59 -7.99 -4.33
CA PRO A 164 -18.10 -8.76 -3.20
C PRO A 164 -17.70 -7.84 -2.04
N THR A 165 -18.07 -8.23 -0.83
CA THR A 165 -17.68 -7.52 0.40
C THR A 165 -16.19 -7.70 0.72
N VAL A 166 -15.65 -8.88 0.37
CA VAL A 166 -14.26 -9.34 0.52
C VAL A 166 -13.93 -10.29 -0.64
N LEU A 167 -12.66 -10.43 -1.02
CA LEU A 167 -12.25 -11.44 -2.00
C LEU A 167 -11.82 -12.76 -1.34
N PRO A 168 -11.89 -13.91 -2.05
CA PRO A 168 -11.36 -15.19 -1.56
C PRO A 168 -9.90 -15.12 -1.10
N SER A 169 -9.06 -14.32 -1.77
CA SER A 169 -7.68 -13.99 -1.35
C SER A 169 -6.82 -15.22 -1.03
N ARG A 170 -6.52 -16.08 -2.02
CA ARG A 170 -5.79 -17.34 -1.81
C ARG A 170 -4.29 -17.18 -1.49
N PHE A 171 -3.85 -15.96 -1.22
CA PHE A 171 -2.59 -15.66 -0.55
C PHE A 171 -2.79 -14.49 0.45
N PRO A 172 -1.93 -14.35 1.48
CA PRO A 172 -2.07 -13.33 2.53
C PRO A 172 -1.70 -11.91 2.04
N ASN A 173 -2.53 -11.34 1.17
CA ASN A 173 -2.25 -10.10 0.45
C ASN A 173 -1.99 -8.88 1.35
N LEU A 174 -2.70 -8.75 2.48
CA LEU A 174 -2.51 -7.62 3.39
C LEU A 174 -1.05 -7.47 3.85
N LEU A 175 -0.43 -8.58 4.25
CA LEU A 175 0.98 -8.58 4.67
C LEU A 175 1.92 -8.64 3.47
N ALA A 176 1.58 -9.40 2.42
CA ALA A 176 2.45 -9.57 1.26
C ALA A 176 2.69 -8.23 0.53
N ASN A 177 1.63 -7.45 0.31
CA ASN A 177 1.70 -6.18 -0.40
C ASN A 177 1.71 -4.95 0.52
N GLY A 178 1.37 -5.11 1.80
CA GLY A 178 1.22 -3.99 2.72
C GLY A 178 -0.01 -3.13 2.41
N SER A 179 -0.18 -2.06 3.18
CA SER A 179 -1.24 -1.07 2.95
C SER A 179 -0.93 0.24 3.65
N GLY A 180 -1.05 1.36 2.94
CA GLY A 180 -0.92 2.71 3.49
C GLY A 180 -2.21 3.50 3.32
N GLY A 181 -2.69 4.19 4.35
CA GLY A 181 -3.94 4.94 4.28
C GLY A 181 -4.13 5.93 5.41
N ILE A 182 -4.72 7.08 5.10
CA ILE A 182 -5.05 8.13 6.06
C ILE A 182 -6.56 8.22 6.14
N ALA A 183 -7.13 7.93 7.31
CA ALA A 183 -8.55 8.02 7.60
C ALA A 183 -8.85 9.24 8.49
N VAL A 184 -10.04 9.31 9.08
CA VAL A 184 -10.39 10.35 10.04
C VAL A 184 -9.99 9.90 11.45
N GLY A 185 -9.10 10.65 12.10
CA GLY A 185 -8.61 10.36 13.45
C GLY A 185 -7.64 9.18 13.57
N MET A 186 -7.34 8.49 12.46
CA MET A 186 -6.46 7.33 12.43
C MET A 186 -5.79 7.16 11.06
N ALA A 187 -4.77 6.32 11.01
CA ALA A 187 -4.08 5.94 9.78
C ALA A 187 -3.64 4.48 9.87
N THR A 188 -3.27 3.91 8.73
CA THR A 188 -2.62 2.60 8.61
C THR A 188 -1.38 2.71 7.75
N ASN A 189 -0.35 1.96 8.11
CA ASN A 189 0.88 1.85 7.36
C ASN A 189 1.51 0.48 7.64
N ILE A 190 1.09 -0.53 6.89
CA ILE A 190 1.56 -1.92 6.97
C ILE A 190 2.63 -2.11 5.89
N PRO A 191 3.85 -2.53 6.25
CA PRO A 191 4.89 -2.76 5.26
C PRO A 191 4.64 -4.09 4.51
N PRO A 192 5.15 -4.24 3.27
CA PRO A 192 5.11 -5.49 2.51
C PRO A 192 6.07 -6.55 3.10
N HIS A 193 5.80 -7.82 2.83
CA HIS A 193 6.55 -8.98 3.36
C HIS A 193 6.76 -10.04 2.29
N ASN A 194 7.72 -10.93 2.55
CA ASN A 194 8.01 -12.03 1.65
C ASN A 194 6.92 -13.11 1.71
N LEU A 195 6.33 -13.45 0.56
CA LEU A 195 5.25 -14.43 0.45
C LEU A 195 5.66 -15.84 0.91
N GLY A 196 6.93 -16.24 0.74
CA GLY A 196 7.43 -17.52 1.22
C GLY A 196 7.43 -17.60 2.75
N GLU A 197 7.96 -16.56 3.41
CA GLU A 197 7.95 -16.45 4.88
C GLU A 197 6.52 -16.40 5.44
N LEU A 198 5.63 -15.67 4.76
CA LEU A 198 4.21 -15.63 5.12
C LEU A 198 3.54 -17.00 4.96
N ALA A 199 3.84 -17.73 3.88
CA ALA A 199 3.30 -19.07 3.67
C ALA A 199 3.75 -20.04 4.76
N GLU A 200 5.03 -20.00 5.17
CA GLU A 200 5.54 -20.79 6.29
C GLU A 200 4.80 -20.48 7.60
N ALA A 201 4.53 -19.19 7.86
CA ALA A 201 3.77 -18.76 9.04
C ALA A 201 2.31 -19.24 9.00
N VAL A 202 1.67 -19.16 7.83
CA VAL A 202 0.30 -19.67 7.62
C VAL A 202 0.24 -21.18 7.80
N PHE A 203 1.17 -21.94 7.22
CA PHE A 203 1.21 -23.40 7.39
C PHE A 203 1.41 -23.80 8.85
N TRP A 204 2.30 -23.11 9.57
CA TRP A 204 2.47 -23.38 10.99
C TRP A 204 1.20 -23.09 11.78
N ALA A 205 0.51 -21.99 11.49
CA ALA A 205 -0.75 -21.63 12.16
C ALA A 205 -1.87 -22.63 11.86
N LEU A 206 -1.90 -23.22 10.67
CA LEU A 206 -2.83 -24.30 10.32
C LEU A 206 -2.50 -25.59 11.07
N ASP A 207 -1.24 -26.01 11.10
CA ASP A 207 -0.78 -27.22 11.79
C ASP A 207 -0.95 -27.11 13.32
N ASN A 208 -0.98 -25.88 13.85
CA ASN A 208 -1.04 -25.58 15.28
C ASN A 208 -2.22 -24.65 15.60
N TYR A 209 -3.38 -24.89 14.98
CA TYR A 209 -4.55 -24.00 15.09
C TYR A 209 -5.02 -23.76 16.53
N GLU A 210 -4.79 -24.72 17.44
CA GLU A 210 -5.14 -24.63 18.86
C GLU A 210 -4.09 -23.91 19.72
N ALA A 211 -2.94 -23.51 19.15
CA ALA A 211 -1.91 -22.81 19.90
C ALA A 211 -2.43 -21.50 20.49
N ASP A 212 -1.92 -21.12 21.67
CA ASP A 212 -2.26 -19.82 22.25
C ASP A 212 -1.62 -18.65 21.47
N GLU A 213 -2.06 -17.44 21.80
CA GLU A 213 -1.64 -16.21 21.14
C GLU A 213 -0.12 -15.96 21.24
N GLU A 214 0.49 -16.26 22.38
CA GLU A 214 1.92 -16.00 22.60
C GLU A 214 2.80 -17.03 21.87
N ALA A 215 2.40 -18.31 21.89
CA ALA A 215 3.04 -19.36 21.11
C ALA A 215 2.97 -19.06 19.61
N THR A 216 1.82 -18.59 19.14
CA THR A 216 1.63 -18.21 17.73
C THR A 216 2.48 -17.01 17.36
N LEU A 217 2.49 -15.96 18.19
CA LEU A 217 3.34 -14.80 17.94
C LEU A 217 4.82 -15.18 17.86
N ALA A 218 5.31 -16.00 18.80
CA ALA A 218 6.69 -16.46 18.78
C ALA A 218 7.03 -17.23 17.50
N ALA A 219 6.17 -18.18 17.11
CA ALA A 219 6.38 -19.01 15.92
C ALA A 219 6.27 -18.22 14.61
N VAL A 220 5.33 -17.28 14.52
CA VAL A 220 5.16 -16.41 13.35
C VAL A 220 6.34 -15.46 13.21
N MET A 221 6.80 -14.84 14.32
CA MET A 221 8.01 -13.99 14.30
C MET A 221 9.29 -14.75 13.99
N GLU A 222 9.35 -16.05 14.32
CA GLU A 222 10.46 -16.90 13.91
C GLU A 222 10.49 -17.09 12.39
N ARG A 223 9.34 -17.11 11.71
CA ARG A 223 9.24 -17.38 10.26
C ARG A 223 9.32 -16.09 9.43
N VAL A 224 8.55 -15.08 9.83
CA VAL A 224 8.52 -13.75 9.20
C VAL A 224 9.61 -12.88 9.79
N LYS A 225 10.73 -12.76 9.08
CA LYS A 225 11.96 -12.13 9.59
C LYS A 225 11.86 -10.61 9.67
N GLY A 226 11.03 -10.04 8.80
CA GLY A 226 10.86 -8.61 8.67
C GLY A 226 10.11 -8.23 7.40
N PRO A 227 9.89 -6.93 7.17
CA PRO A 227 9.45 -6.44 5.88
C PRO A 227 10.39 -6.83 4.74
N ASP A 228 9.80 -7.07 3.56
CA ASP A 228 10.48 -7.28 2.29
C ASP A 228 9.96 -6.24 1.30
N PHE A 229 10.68 -5.12 1.17
CA PHE A 229 10.25 -3.99 0.36
C PHE A 229 10.51 -4.25 -1.14
N PRO A 230 9.60 -3.83 -2.04
CA PRO A 230 9.79 -3.96 -3.49
C PRO A 230 11.04 -3.22 -4.02
N THR A 231 11.51 -2.22 -3.28
CA THR A 231 12.70 -1.42 -3.63
C THR A 231 13.98 -1.98 -3.02
N SER A 232 13.94 -3.19 -2.45
CA SER A 232 15.04 -3.81 -1.71
C SER A 232 15.54 -2.91 -0.57
N GLY A 233 16.84 -2.65 -0.51
CA GLY A 233 17.48 -1.87 0.53
C GLY A 233 17.84 -2.71 1.75
N LEU A 234 18.35 -2.04 2.77
CA LEU A 234 18.75 -2.63 4.04
C LEU A 234 17.83 -2.15 5.15
N ILE A 235 17.49 -3.06 6.06
CA ILE A 235 16.90 -2.70 7.36
C ILE A 235 18.01 -2.65 8.41
N VAL A 236 18.08 -1.56 9.17
CA VAL A 236 19.11 -1.32 10.18
C VAL A 236 18.58 -1.66 11.57
N GLY A 237 18.91 -2.87 12.03
CA GLY A 237 18.48 -3.40 13.33
C GLY A 237 17.08 -4.00 13.29
N THR A 238 16.75 -4.79 14.33
CA THR A 238 15.51 -5.60 14.37
C THR A 238 14.51 -5.14 15.42
N GLN A 239 14.87 -4.20 16.30
CA GLN A 239 13.98 -3.74 17.38
C GLN A 239 12.68 -3.15 16.83
N GLY A 240 12.77 -2.29 15.81
CA GLY A 240 11.58 -1.68 15.20
C GLY A 240 10.63 -2.69 14.54
N ILE A 241 11.18 -3.80 14.03
CA ILE A 241 10.41 -4.92 13.49
C ILE A 241 9.70 -5.64 14.64
N ALA A 242 10.45 -5.97 15.70
CA ALA A 242 9.90 -6.65 16.87
C ALA A 242 8.78 -5.85 17.54
N ASP A 243 8.95 -4.53 17.69
CA ASP A 243 7.94 -3.64 18.25
C ASP A 243 6.67 -3.63 17.37
N ALA A 244 6.86 -3.50 16.05
CA ALA A 244 5.76 -3.54 15.08
C ALA A 244 4.98 -4.84 15.21
N TYR A 245 5.65 -6.00 15.20
CA TYR A 245 4.99 -7.30 15.25
C TYR A 245 4.30 -7.59 16.59
N LYS A 246 4.89 -7.16 17.71
CA LYS A 246 4.33 -7.39 19.05
C LYS A 246 3.21 -6.44 19.44
N THR A 247 3.13 -5.26 18.82
CA THR A 247 2.21 -4.19 19.28
C THR A 247 1.33 -3.60 18.18
N GLY A 248 1.61 -3.94 16.92
CA GLY A 248 1.04 -3.25 15.77
C GLY A 248 1.74 -1.94 15.41
N ARG A 249 2.75 -1.47 16.18
CA ARG A 249 3.43 -0.19 15.94
C ARG A 249 4.93 -0.29 16.11
N GLY A 250 5.69 0.30 15.19
CA GLY A 250 7.15 0.30 15.27
C GLY A 250 7.80 1.23 14.25
N SER A 251 9.05 1.62 14.49
CA SER A 251 9.83 2.45 13.57
C SER A 251 10.94 1.62 12.93
N ILE A 252 10.78 1.27 11.66
CA ILE A 252 11.69 0.38 10.93
C ILE A 252 12.65 1.24 10.12
N ARG A 253 13.92 1.25 10.50
CA ARG A 253 14.94 2.06 9.85
C ARG A 253 15.41 1.41 8.56
N MET A 254 15.17 2.07 7.43
CA MET A 254 15.57 1.65 6.10
C MET A 254 16.80 2.41 5.64
N ARG A 255 17.67 1.78 4.87
CA ARG A 255 18.92 2.34 4.36
C ARG A 255 19.17 1.86 2.93
N GLY A 256 19.53 2.78 2.04
CA GLY A 256 19.93 2.45 0.67
C GLY A 256 21.30 1.76 0.61
N VAL A 257 21.49 0.95 -0.43
CA VAL A 257 22.75 0.24 -0.70
C VAL A 257 23.67 1.16 -1.49
N VAL A 258 24.93 1.26 -1.04
CA VAL A 258 25.94 2.11 -1.65
C VAL A 258 27.24 1.34 -1.81
N GLU A 259 27.78 1.39 -3.02
CA GLU A 259 29.09 0.87 -3.38
C GLU A 259 30.09 2.02 -3.54
N VAL A 260 31.36 1.75 -3.24
CA VAL A 260 32.45 2.71 -3.48
C VAL A 260 33.19 2.25 -4.72
N GLU A 261 33.17 3.07 -5.76
CA GLU A 261 33.88 2.81 -7.02
C GLU A 261 35.03 3.80 -7.21
N GLU A 262 36.06 3.41 -7.96
CA GLU A 262 37.15 4.29 -8.38
C GLU A 262 37.28 4.25 -9.91
N ASP A 263 37.27 5.42 -10.55
CA ASP A 263 37.41 5.51 -12.00
C ASP A 263 38.87 5.33 -12.45
N SER A 264 39.09 5.15 -13.75
CA SER A 264 40.43 4.98 -14.34
C SER A 264 41.36 6.19 -14.17
N ARG A 265 40.85 7.33 -13.69
CA ARG A 265 41.58 8.56 -13.39
C ARG A 265 41.83 8.72 -11.88
N GLY A 266 41.48 7.72 -11.07
CA GLY A 266 41.65 7.72 -9.61
C GLY A 266 40.61 8.57 -8.86
N ARG A 267 39.48 8.90 -9.48
CA ARG A 267 38.37 9.60 -8.80
C ARG A 267 37.46 8.58 -8.12
N THR A 268 37.25 8.77 -6.82
CA THR A 268 36.31 7.96 -6.03
C THR A 268 34.88 8.45 -6.20
N SER A 269 33.94 7.52 -6.31
CA SER A 269 32.50 7.79 -6.39
C SER A 269 31.73 6.89 -5.43
N LEU A 270 30.61 7.41 -4.91
CA LEU A 270 29.60 6.61 -4.22
C LEU A 270 28.49 6.27 -5.21
N VAL A 271 28.22 4.99 -5.41
CA VAL A 271 27.19 4.51 -6.32
C VAL A 271 26.05 3.93 -5.52
N ILE A 272 24.89 4.57 -5.57
CA ILE A 272 23.67 4.11 -4.91
C ILE A 272 22.94 3.17 -5.87
N THR A 273 22.76 1.92 -5.45
CA THR A 273 22.12 0.86 -6.24
C THR A 273 20.71 0.53 -5.76
N GLU A 274 20.36 0.87 -4.52
CA GLU A 274 19.04 0.66 -3.93
C GLU A 274 18.67 1.85 -3.03
N LEU A 275 17.40 2.26 -3.06
CA LEU A 275 16.86 3.32 -2.20
C LEU A 275 15.79 2.78 -1.25
N PRO A 276 15.60 3.42 -0.07
CA PRO A 276 14.52 3.04 0.83
C PRO A 276 13.14 3.13 0.19
N TYR A 277 12.20 2.30 0.67
CA TYR A 277 10.83 2.27 0.18
C TYR A 277 10.14 3.63 0.28
N GLN A 278 9.35 3.97 -0.76
CA GLN A 278 8.64 5.25 -0.92
C GLN A 278 9.52 6.51 -1.03
N VAL A 279 10.84 6.36 -1.21
CA VAL A 279 11.72 7.48 -1.56
C VAL A 279 11.65 7.73 -3.06
N ASN A 280 11.26 8.94 -3.43
CA ASN A 280 11.22 9.39 -4.82
C ASN A 280 12.64 9.74 -5.30
N HIS A 281 13.07 9.14 -6.42
CA HIS A 281 14.44 9.23 -6.91
C HIS A 281 14.86 10.68 -7.26
N ASP A 282 14.03 11.39 -8.02
CA ASP A 282 14.33 12.75 -8.49
C ASP A 282 14.37 13.76 -7.34
N ASN A 283 13.43 13.64 -6.40
CA ASN A 283 13.38 14.50 -5.22
C ASN A 283 14.57 14.22 -4.29
N PHE A 284 14.98 12.95 -4.18
CA PHE A 284 16.17 12.57 -3.45
C PHE A 284 17.43 13.22 -4.06
N ILE A 285 17.65 13.09 -5.37
CA ILE A 285 18.80 13.70 -6.07
C ILE A 285 18.77 15.22 -5.94
N THR A 286 17.61 15.84 -6.18
CA THR A 286 17.43 17.30 -6.08
C THR A 286 17.76 17.79 -4.67
N SER A 287 17.28 17.09 -3.63
CA SER A 287 17.58 17.44 -2.24
C SER A 287 19.07 17.38 -1.93
N ILE A 288 19.81 16.38 -2.44
CA ILE A 288 21.26 16.32 -2.25
C ILE A 288 21.93 17.50 -2.95
N ALA A 289 21.56 17.80 -4.20
CA ALA A 289 22.14 18.91 -4.95
C ALA A 289 21.93 20.26 -4.25
N GLU A 290 20.74 20.50 -3.70
CA GLU A 290 20.45 21.68 -2.89
C GLU A 290 21.30 21.74 -1.62
N GLN A 291 21.42 20.63 -0.89
CA GLN A 291 22.24 20.57 0.32
C GLN A 291 23.74 20.77 0.04
N VAL A 292 24.24 20.34 -1.12
CA VAL A 292 25.61 20.60 -1.56
C VAL A 292 25.80 22.08 -1.89
N ARG A 293 24.86 22.68 -2.63
CA ARG A 293 24.86 24.12 -2.97
C ARG A 293 24.84 25.00 -1.73
N ASP A 294 24.02 24.63 -0.73
CA ASP A 294 23.86 25.36 0.53
C ASP A 294 25.03 25.10 1.51
N GLY A 295 26.02 24.28 1.15
CA GLY A 295 27.18 23.95 1.98
C GLY A 295 26.90 23.03 3.17
N LYS A 296 25.70 22.43 3.25
CA LYS A 296 25.32 21.45 4.29
C LYS A 296 25.99 20.10 4.07
N LEU A 297 26.13 19.69 2.81
CA LEU A 297 26.86 18.49 2.40
C LEU A 297 28.17 18.89 1.71
N ALA A 298 29.30 18.49 2.29
CA ALA A 298 30.63 18.72 1.73
C ALA A 298 31.21 17.46 1.07
N GLY A 299 32.19 17.65 0.20
CA GLY A 299 32.94 16.55 -0.41
C GLY A 299 32.33 15.93 -1.66
N ILE A 300 31.18 16.43 -2.13
CA ILE A 300 30.53 16.02 -3.39
C ILE A 300 30.93 17.00 -4.50
N SER A 301 31.36 16.49 -5.65
CA SER A 301 31.67 17.29 -6.84
C SER A 301 30.56 17.28 -7.87
N ASN A 302 29.92 16.14 -8.09
CA ASN A 302 28.86 15.97 -9.07
C ASN A 302 27.88 14.87 -8.64
N ILE A 303 26.64 14.92 -9.13
CA ILE A 303 25.62 13.89 -8.95
C ILE A 303 25.00 13.63 -10.30
N GLU A 304 24.93 12.36 -10.70
CA GLU A 304 24.38 11.94 -11.98
C GLU A 304 23.48 10.72 -11.78
N ASP A 305 22.30 10.73 -12.39
CA ASP A 305 21.44 9.56 -12.49
C ASP A 305 21.80 8.78 -13.76
N GLN A 306 22.36 7.59 -13.58
CA GLN A 306 22.73 6.66 -14.66
C GLN A 306 21.77 5.46 -14.69
N SER A 307 20.59 5.59 -14.09
CA SER A 307 19.59 4.52 -14.03
C SER A 307 19.04 4.17 -15.41
N SER A 308 18.77 2.88 -15.64
CA SER A 308 18.11 2.38 -16.85
C SER A 308 17.49 1.01 -16.59
N ASP A 309 16.58 0.58 -17.46
CA ASP A 309 15.96 -0.75 -17.37
C ASP A 309 16.98 -1.90 -17.38
N ARG A 310 18.16 -1.69 -17.98
CA ARG A 310 19.23 -2.70 -18.08
C ARG A 310 20.12 -2.77 -16.85
N VAL A 311 20.41 -1.63 -16.24
CA VAL A 311 21.36 -1.52 -15.11
C VAL A 311 20.64 -1.50 -13.77
N GLY A 312 19.35 -1.17 -13.76
CA GLY A 312 18.61 -0.85 -12.56
C GLY A 312 18.89 0.57 -12.08
N LEU A 313 18.63 0.82 -10.80
CA LEU A 313 18.93 2.09 -10.15
C LEU A 313 20.44 2.27 -10.03
N ARG A 314 20.96 3.41 -10.52
CA ARG A 314 22.37 3.74 -10.42
C ARG A 314 22.55 5.25 -10.30
N ILE A 315 22.56 5.76 -9.07
CA ILE A 315 22.85 7.18 -8.82
C ILE A 315 24.31 7.32 -8.43
N VAL A 316 25.09 8.02 -9.24
CA VAL A 316 26.53 8.21 -9.05
C VAL A 316 26.78 9.56 -8.40
N ILE A 317 27.40 9.55 -7.23
CA ILE A 317 27.86 10.74 -6.51
C ILE A 317 29.39 10.78 -6.61
N GLU A 318 29.90 11.63 -7.50
CA GLU A 318 31.34 11.85 -7.62
C GLU A 318 31.86 12.67 -6.44
N LEU A 319 33.00 12.26 -5.88
CA LEU A 319 33.61 12.93 -4.74
C LEU A 319 34.71 13.91 -5.17
N LYS A 320 34.92 14.95 -4.34
CA LYS A 320 36.10 15.82 -4.45
C LYS A 320 37.37 15.03 -4.14
N ARG A 321 38.51 15.42 -4.72
CA ARG A 321 39.81 14.71 -4.57
C ARG A 321 40.27 14.51 -3.12
N ASP A 322 39.90 15.43 -2.23
CA ASP A 322 40.25 15.46 -0.82
C ASP A 322 39.15 14.88 0.09
N ALA A 323 38.02 14.44 -0.47
CA ALA A 323 36.90 13.94 0.30
C ALA A 323 37.07 12.47 0.68
N VAL A 324 36.82 12.16 1.96
CA VAL A 324 36.82 10.78 2.46
C VAL A 324 35.46 10.15 2.23
N ALA A 325 35.36 9.15 1.36
CA ALA A 325 34.11 8.49 0.96
C ALA A 325 33.22 8.07 2.15
N LYS A 326 33.82 7.47 3.18
CA LYS A 326 33.10 7.04 4.40
C LYS A 326 32.46 8.22 5.15
N VAL A 327 33.08 9.38 5.17
CA VAL A 327 32.55 10.58 5.83
C VAL A 327 31.37 11.15 5.04
N VAL A 328 31.53 11.26 3.72
CA VAL A 328 30.45 11.73 2.82
C VAL A 328 29.24 10.78 2.91
N LEU A 329 29.46 9.47 2.86
CA LEU A 329 28.40 8.47 2.98
C LEU A 329 27.64 8.57 4.31
N ASN A 330 28.34 8.72 5.43
CA ASN A 330 27.70 8.90 6.73
C ASN A 330 26.87 10.20 6.80
N ASN A 331 27.36 11.27 6.19
CA ASN A 331 26.60 12.52 6.09
C ASN A 331 25.35 12.37 5.21
N LEU A 332 25.45 11.65 4.08
CA LEU A 332 24.29 11.32 3.26
C LEU A 332 23.23 10.56 4.09
N TYR A 333 23.62 9.49 4.79
CA TYR A 333 22.69 8.75 5.66
C TYR A 333 22.07 9.60 6.79
N LYS A 334 22.71 10.68 7.22
CA LYS A 334 22.22 11.52 8.32
C LYS A 334 21.31 12.65 7.84
N HIS A 335 21.56 13.17 6.63
CA HIS A 335 20.96 14.42 6.15
C HIS A 335 20.05 14.25 4.94
N THR A 336 19.95 13.04 4.39
CA THR A 336 19.15 12.74 3.20
C THR A 336 18.27 11.52 3.41
N GLN A 337 17.34 11.28 2.50
CA GLN A 337 16.47 10.09 2.53
C GLN A 337 17.19 8.80 2.12
N LEU A 338 18.52 8.82 1.91
CA LEU A 338 19.32 7.62 1.71
C LEU A 338 19.20 6.67 2.91
N GLN A 339 18.84 7.21 4.07
CA GLN A 339 18.35 6.44 5.20
C GLN A 339 17.18 7.16 5.84
N THR A 340 16.07 6.46 5.97
CA THR A 340 14.81 6.98 6.51
C THR A 340 14.15 5.91 7.41
N SER A 341 13.01 6.21 8.00
CA SER A 341 12.25 5.25 8.81
C SER A 341 10.87 5.03 8.24
N PHE A 342 10.45 3.77 8.15
CA PHE A 342 9.08 3.38 7.91
C PHE A 342 8.35 3.28 9.26
N GLY A 343 7.42 4.20 9.52
CA GLY A 343 6.57 4.15 10.71
C GLY A 343 5.46 3.12 10.51
N ALA A 344 5.69 1.89 10.96
CA ALA A 344 4.70 0.83 10.89
C ALA A 344 3.55 1.11 11.87
N ASN A 345 2.32 1.00 11.36
CA ASN A 345 1.09 1.11 12.12
C ASN A 345 0.07 0.14 11.51
N MET A 346 0.03 -1.08 12.04
CA MET A 346 -0.69 -2.22 11.51
C MET A 346 -2.16 -2.16 11.92
N LEU A 347 -2.92 -1.31 11.21
CA LEU A 347 -4.33 -1.08 11.45
C LEU A 347 -5.17 -1.57 10.25
N ALA A 348 -6.17 -2.39 10.51
CA ALA A 348 -7.09 -2.93 9.50
C ALA A 348 -8.52 -2.97 10.03
N ILE A 349 -9.49 -3.14 9.14
CA ILE A 349 -10.89 -3.38 9.50
C ILE A 349 -11.07 -4.86 9.84
N VAL A 350 -11.58 -5.14 11.04
CA VAL A 350 -11.97 -6.46 11.54
C VAL A 350 -13.43 -6.37 11.94
N ASP A 351 -14.30 -7.14 11.31
CA ASP A 351 -15.75 -7.15 11.56
C ASP A 351 -16.38 -5.74 11.51
N GLY A 352 -15.97 -4.94 10.52
CA GLY A 352 -16.44 -3.56 10.33
C GLY A 352 -15.83 -2.52 11.27
N VAL A 353 -14.93 -2.91 12.19
CA VAL A 353 -14.31 -2.01 13.17
C VAL A 353 -12.80 -1.88 12.94
N PRO A 354 -12.22 -0.67 12.95
CA PRO A 354 -10.78 -0.49 12.86
C PRO A 354 -10.07 -1.04 14.11
N ARG A 355 -9.08 -1.92 13.93
CA ARG A 355 -8.26 -2.48 15.00
C ARG A 355 -6.78 -2.39 14.66
N THR A 356 -5.97 -2.06 15.66
CA THR A 356 -4.51 -2.25 15.60
C THR A 356 -4.21 -3.70 15.96
N LEU A 357 -3.47 -4.40 15.11
CA LEU A 357 -3.25 -5.83 15.19
C LEU A 357 -1.76 -6.14 15.32
N ARG A 358 -1.45 -7.22 16.06
CA ARG A 358 -0.15 -7.87 16.05
C ARG A 358 0.03 -8.73 14.80
N LEU A 359 1.25 -9.20 14.56
CA LEU A 359 1.55 -10.03 13.39
C LEU A 359 0.80 -11.38 13.44
N ASP A 360 0.74 -12.04 14.59
CA ASP A 360 0.00 -13.30 14.76
C ASP A 360 -1.49 -13.15 14.49
N GLN A 361 -2.09 -12.04 14.94
CA GLN A 361 -3.51 -11.75 14.74
C GLN A 361 -3.83 -11.57 13.25
N LEU A 362 -2.95 -10.90 12.50
CA LEU A 362 -3.10 -10.76 11.04
C LEU A 362 -3.06 -12.12 10.33
N ILE A 363 -2.13 -13.00 10.72
CA ILE A 363 -2.04 -14.36 10.17
C ILE A 363 -3.27 -15.19 10.54
N ARG A 364 -3.75 -15.13 11.79
CA ARG A 364 -4.94 -15.86 12.24
C ARG A 364 -6.20 -15.43 11.51
N HIS A 365 -6.45 -14.11 11.40
CA HIS A 365 -7.60 -13.61 10.64
C HIS A 365 -7.56 -14.05 9.17
N TYR A 366 -6.37 -14.11 8.57
CA TYR A 366 -6.21 -14.66 7.23
C TYR A 366 -6.54 -16.16 7.18
N VAL A 367 -6.01 -16.96 8.12
CA VAL A 367 -6.27 -18.41 8.22
C VAL A 367 -7.76 -18.68 8.40
N ASP A 368 -8.43 -17.98 9.32
CA ASP A 368 -9.86 -18.12 9.58
C ASP A 368 -10.69 -17.82 8.32
N HIS A 369 -10.33 -16.78 7.57
CA HIS A 369 -10.95 -16.46 6.28
C HIS A 369 -10.76 -17.59 5.27
N GLN A 370 -9.56 -18.16 5.15
CA GLN A 370 -9.32 -19.27 4.22
C GLN A 370 -10.12 -20.52 4.60
N LEU A 371 -10.28 -20.80 5.91
CA LEU A 371 -11.12 -21.89 6.38
C LEU A 371 -12.59 -21.67 5.99
N ASP A 372 -13.14 -20.46 6.22
CA ASP A 372 -14.52 -20.11 5.84
C ASP A 372 -14.75 -20.27 4.32
N VAL A 373 -13.85 -19.71 3.52
CA VAL A 373 -13.87 -19.82 2.04
C VAL A 373 -13.90 -21.28 1.58
N ILE A 374 -13.07 -22.16 2.18
CA ILE A 374 -13.00 -23.58 1.82
C ILE A 374 -14.25 -24.34 2.27
N VAL A 375 -14.77 -24.04 3.47
CA VAL A 375 -16.00 -24.65 4.00
C VAL A 375 -17.17 -24.30 3.10
N ARG A 376 -17.38 -23.01 2.80
CA ARG A 376 -18.44 -22.52 1.92
C ARG A 376 -18.41 -23.14 0.53
N ARG A 377 -17.23 -23.30 -0.06
CA ARG A 377 -17.07 -23.97 -1.37
C ARG A 377 -17.55 -25.42 -1.35
N THR A 378 -17.39 -26.10 -0.21
CA THR A 378 -17.60 -27.54 -0.09
C THR A 378 -19.04 -27.89 0.28
N THR A 379 -19.74 -26.96 0.92
CA THR A 379 -21.16 -27.07 1.31
C THR A 379 -22.07 -26.50 0.24
#